data_AF-A0A7X7Y195-F1
#
_entry.id   AF-A0A7X7Y195-F1
#
_cell.length_a   1.000
_cell.length_b   1.000
_cell.length_c   1.000
_cell.angle_alpha   90.00
_cell.angle_beta   90.00
_cell.angle_gamma   90.00
#
_symmetry.space_group_name_H-M   'P 1'
#
loop_
_entity.id
_entity.type
_entity.pdbx_description
1 polymer ?
#
loop_
_entity_poly.entity_id
_entity_poly.type
_entity_poly.pdbx_seq_one_letter_code
_entity_poly.pdbx_strand_id
1 'polypeptide(L)'
;MKYLKTVILENFQSHKHTSIEFNEGLNVILGPSDSGKSAIIRGIKWALYNEPAGDFFIKEGEREASVTLIFSDDTKVQRIRSKSKNIYILSKQDGEELRFEGFGMTVPEEIIEATGIYKIKLDSDSSNAINLAEQLEGPFLLSEKTSTRAVAIGRLIGVNVIDDALRETLRDKGNKSRRKNDLEDRKDKLKEELGQYEYLDMLKLKLDRVENLRTIIAEKSKMKERLESSAENYRRLNKDLVSINKQLSRLDKLDEIDKLLKDLNYLASRLRYLEIKRENYNNYRRDIYSSADLISKLNGVDHVDRILKKTDKLYSQINRLTRLKNKFDTIKGDRQALNRTYTRLENLDRVEDNLSSLNKISPQLNKLKKLKDEYDKVLESLKVGSEFIYRFKDLEKAESLSKEMDTRVKRLNSLMDLSMRLKKLEINLKNESQEIERLDKGIEIQLSKYKEILGKFERCPFCLNEIDSDKMEHIIKHYK
;
A
#
# COMPACT_ATOMS: atom_id res chain seq x y z
N MET A 1 -78.70 -42.71 -32.39
CA MET A 1 -77.39 -42.51 -33.08
C MET A 1 -77.08 -41.01 -33.03
N LYS A 2 -75.82 -40.53 -33.13
CA LYS A 2 -75.59 -39.07 -33.16
C LYS A 2 -75.95 -38.54 -34.55
N TYR A 3 -76.90 -37.62 -34.63
CA TYR A 3 -77.34 -36.99 -35.88
C TYR A 3 -77.42 -35.46 -35.74
N LEU A 4 -77.43 -34.75 -36.87
CA LEU A 4 -77.58 -33.30 -36.92
C LEU A 4 -79.06 -32.93 -36.74
N LYS A 5 -79.40 -32.22 -35.66
CA LYS A 5 -80.78 -31.91 -35.21
C LYS A 5 -81.22 -30.52 -35.67
N THR A 6 -80.32 -29.55 -35.67
CA THR A 6 -80.60 -28.16 -36.11
C THR A 6 -79.39 -27.53 -36.79
N VAL A 7 -79.62 -26.72 -37.81
CA VAL A 7 -78.62 -25.85 -38.44
C VAL A 7 -79.13 -24.41 -38.41
N ILE A 8 -78.33 -23.49 -37.88
CA ILE A 8 -78.61 -22.06 -37.89
C ILE A 8 -77.56 -21.37 -38.76
N LEU A 9 -78.01 -20.63 -39.76
CA LEU A 9 -77.19 -19.86 -40.71
C LEU A 9 -77.42 -18.38 -40.49
N GLU A 10 -76.37 -17.62 -40.21
CA GLU A 10 -76.42 -16.17 -39.98
C GLU A 10 -75.45 -15.45 -40.91
N ASN A 11 -75.98 -14.51 -41.69
CA ASN A 11 -75.24 -13.75 -42.70
C ASN A 11 -74.38 -14.63 -43.65
N PHE A 12 -74.85 -15.84 -43.97
CA PHE A 12 -74.14 -16.83 -44.77
C PHE A 12 -74.75 -16.93 -46.18
N GLN A 13 -74.01 -16.45 -47.19
CA GLN A 13 -74.44 -16.29 -48.58
C GLN A 13 -75.82 -15.60 -48.70
N SER A 14 -76.85 -16.29 -49.17
CA SER A 14 -78.22 -15.78 -49.29
C SER A 14 -78.92 -15.58 -47.93
N HIS A 15 -78.54 -16.35 -46.91
CA HIS A 15 -79.23 -16.41 -45.62
C HIS A 15 -78.82 -15.23 -44.73
N LYS A 16 -79.78 -14.40 -44.31
CA LYS A 16 -79.54 -13.39 -43.26
C LYS A 16 -79.64 -14.01 -41.87
N HIS A 17 -80.75 -14.67 -41.59
CA HIS A 17 -80.90 -15.61 -40.49
C HIS A 17 -81.81 -16.74 -41.00
N THR A 18 -81.45 -18.00 -40.74
CA THR A 18 -82.23 -19.17 -41.16
C THR A 18 -81.94 -20.32 -40.21
N SER A 19 -82.95 -20.77 -39.46
CA SER A 19 -82.89 -22.01 -38.68
C SER A 19 -83.60 -23.13 -39.45
N ILE A 20 -83.03 -24.33 -39.44
CA ILE A 20 -83.57 -25.53 -40.08
C ILE A 20 -83.47 -26.67 -39.07
N GLU A 21 -84.60 -27.28 -38.74
CA GLU A 21 -84.68 -28.48 -37.90
C GLU A 21 -84.74 -29.73 -38.78
N PHE A 22 -84.06 -30.79 -38.34
CA PHE A 22 -83.89 -32.04 -39.06
C PHE A 22 -84.41 -33.22 -38.22
N ASN A 23 -85.16 -34.10 -38.86
CA ASN A 23 -85.59 -35.37 -38.27
C ASN A 23 -84.48 -36.43 -38.40
N GLU A 24 -84.52 -37.51 -37.62
CA GLU A 24 -83.54 -38.61 -37.68
C GLU A 24 -83.53 -39.37 -39.04
N GLY A 25 -84.62 -39.26 -39.82
CA GLY A 25 -84.78 -39.91 -41.12
C GLY A 25 -84.37 -39.07 -42.34
N LEU A 26 -85.00 -39.34 -43.48
CA LEU A 26 -84.75 -38.61 -44.73
C LEU A 26 -85.34 -37.19 -44.68
N ASN A 27 -84.47 -36.18 -44.79
CA ASN A 27 -84.84 -34.78 -44.89
C ASN A 27 -84.60 -34.29 -46.33
N VAL A 28 -85.57 -33.58 -46.93
CA VAL A 28 -85.51 -33.14 -48.34
C VAL A 28 -85.74 -31.64 -48.44
N ILE A 29 -84.74 -30.89 -48.91
CA ILE A 29 -84.79 -29.43 -49.04
C ILE A 29 -85.27 -29.05 -50.45
N LEU A 30 -86.52 -28.61 -50.55
CA LEU A 30 -87.17 -28.22 -51.81
C LEU A 30 -87.15 -26.70 -52.02
N GLY A 31 -87.34 -26.27 -53.28
CA GLY A 31 -87.34 -24.86 -53.70
C GLY A 31 -86.83 -24.68 -55.14
N PRO A 32 -86.97 -23.50 -55.75
CA PRO A 32 -86.48 -23.22 -57.11
C PRO A 32 -84.93 -23.18 -57.16
N SER A 33 -84.37 -23.05 -58.36
CA SER A 33 -82.93 -22.74 -58.52
C SER A 33 -82.56 -21.42 -57.81
N ASP A 34 -81.29 -21.29 -57.43
CA ASP A 34 -80.68 -20.11 -56.80
C ASP A 34 -81.33 -19.56 -55.51
N SER A 35 -82.32 -20.27 -54.95
CA SER A 35 -82.99 -20.01 -53.66
C SER A 35 -82.11 -20.24 -52.42
N GLY A 36 -80.81 -20.46 -52.58
CA GLY A 36 -79.87 -20.68 -51.46
C GLY A 36 -79.74 -22.12 -50.96
N LYS A 37 -80.47 -23.10 -51.51
CA LYS A 37 -80.41 -24.51 -51.05
C LYS A 37 -78.98 -25.06 -50.89
N SER A 38 -78.10 -24.82 -51.87
CA SER A 38 -76.70 -25.27 -51.83
C SER A 38 -75.85 -24.49 -50.80
N ALA A 39 -76.26 -23.30 -50.38
CA ALA A 39 -75.59 -22.54 -49.31
C ALA A 39 -75.78 -23.20 -47.94
N ILE A 40 -76.89 -23.91 -47.71
CA ILE A 40 -77.13 -24.68 -46.48
C ILE A 40 -76.08 -25.79 -46.35
N ILE A 41 -75.89 -26.59 -47.41
CA ILE A 41 -74.90 -27.67 -47.45
C ILE A 41 -73.47 -27.10 -47.32
N ARG A 42 -73.17 -25.97 -47.98
CA ARG A 42 -71.89 -25.25 -47.80
C ARG A 42 -71.68 -24.76 -46.37
N GLY A 43 -72.72 -24.28 -45.68
CA GLY A 43 -72.63 -23.86 -44.28
C GLY A 43 -72.29 -25.04 -43.36
N ILE A 44 -72.95 -26.18 -43.56
CA ILE A 44 -72.65 -27.42 -42.83
C ILE A 44 -71.22 -27.89 -43.12
N LYS A 45 -70.80 -27.90 -44.40
CA LYS A 45 -69.41 -28.24 -44.78
C LYS A 45 -68.40 -27.28 -44.16
N TRP A 46 -68.71 -25.99 -44.10
CA TRP A 46 -67.83 -24.97 -43.53
C TRP A 46 -67.67 -25.10 -42.03
N ALA A 47 -68.75 -25.40 -41.31
CA ALA A 47 -68.67 -25.70 -39.88
C ALA A 47 -67.92 -27.01 -39.59
N LEU A 48 -68.13 -28.08 -40.37
CA LEU A 48 -67.51 -29.40 -40.10
C LEU A 48 -66.08 -29.57 -40.62
N TYR A 49 -65.70 -28.90 -41.71
CA TYR A 49 -64.44 -29.14 -42.42
C TYR A 49 -63.61 -27.87 -42.66
N ASN A 50 -64.05 -26.70 -42.15
CA ASN A 50 -63.43 -25.39 -42.40
C ASN A 50 -63.37 -25.00 -43.90
N GLU A 51 -64.21 -25.62 -44.74
CA GLU A 51 -64.23 -25.47 -46.20
C GLU A 51 -65.57 -24.89 -46.70
N PRO A 52 -65.58 -23.85 -47.55
CA PRO A 52 -64.42 -23.27 -48.24
C PRO A 52 -63.64 -22.25 -47.40
N ALA A 53 -62.37 -22.06 -47.73
CA ALA A 53 -61.50 -21.07 -47.09
C ALA A 53 -61.79 -19.63 -47.59
N GLY A 54 -61.54 -18.62 -46.74
CA GLY A 54 -61.67 -17.20 -47.07
C GLY A 54 -62.71 -16.46 -46.23
N ASP A 55 -63.44 -15.55 -46.87
CA ASP A 55 -64.56 -14.78 -46.32
C ASP A 55 -65.69 -14.52 -47.35
N PHE A 56 -65.59 -15.03 -48.58
CA PHE A 56 -66.57 -14.82 -49.68
C PHE A 56 -67.98 -15.39 -49.43
N PHE A 57 -68.15 -16.16 -48.36
CA PHE A 57 -69.44 -16.68 -47.91
C PHE A 57 -70.15 -15.74 -46.92
N ILE A 58 -69.48 -14.67 -46.44
CA ILE A 58 -70.15 -13.60 -45.69
C ILE A 58 -71.08 -12.86 -46.64
N LYS A 59 -72.33 -12.63 -46.22
CA LYS A 59 -73.34 -11.92 -46.97
C LYS A 59 -72.95 -10.47 -47.24
N GLU A 60 -73.19 -10.00 -48.46
CA GLU A 60 -72.88 -8.62 -48.86
C GLU A 60 -73.58 -7.59 -47.96
N GLY A 61 -72.84 -6.57 -47.52
CA GLY A 61 -73.27 -5.55 -46.56
C GLY A 61 -73.07 -5.93 -45.08
N GLU A 62 -72.91 -7.22 -44.76
CA GLU A 62 -72.72 -7.70 -43.39
C GLU A 62 -71.21 -7.81 -43.03
N ARG A 63 -70.89 -7.84 -41.73
CA ARG A 63 -69.48 -7.81 -41.24
C ARG A 63 -68.95 -9.15 -40.74
N GLU A 64 -69.85 -10.07 -40.42
CA GLU A 64 -69.57 -11.33 -39.73
C GLU A 64 -70.63 -12.35 -40.16
N ALA A 65 -70.22 -13.59 -40.36
CA ALA A 65 -71.09 -14.74 -40.60
C ALA A 65 -70.90 -15.81 -39.53
N SER A 66 -71.98 -16.50 -39.19
CA SER A 66 -72.08 -17.51 -38.15
C SER A 66 -72.82 -18.72 -38.72
N VAL A 67 -72.32 -19.93 -38.42
CA VAL A 67 -73.05 -21.18 -38.65
C VAL A 67 -73.00 -22.01 -37.38
N THR A 68 -74.17 -22.36 -36.84
CA THR A 68 -74.30 -23.22 -35.65
C THR A 68 -74.91 -24.55 -36.05
N LEU A 69 -74.22 -25.64 -35.71
CA LEU A 69 -74.71 -27.01 -35.80
C LEU A 69 -75.09 -27.50 -34.41
N ILE A 70 -76.31 -27.99 -34.24
CA ILE A 70 -76.80 -28.60 -33.00
C ILE A 70 -77.07 -30.07 -33.29
N PHE A 71 -76.49 -30.96 -32.50
CA PHE A 71 -76.64 -32.40 -32.65
C PHE A 71 -77.75 -32.96 -31.76
N SER A 72 -78.12 -34.22 -32.01
CA SER A 72 -79.15 -34.96 -31.29
C SER A 72 -78.86 -35.17 -29.80
N ASP A 73 -77.60 -35.02 -29.39
CA ASP A 73 -77.13 -35.07 -28.00
C ASP A 73 -76.87 -33.66 -27.42
N ASP A 74 -77.50 -32.64 -28.02
CA ASP A 74 -77.41 -31.22 -27.67
C ASP A 74 -75.99 -30.60 -27.67
N THR A 75 -74.98 -31.32 -28.20
CA THR A 75 -73.67 -30.75 -28.55
C THR A 75 -73.87 -29.64 -29.58
N LYS A 76 -73.20 -28.49 -29.39
CA LYS A 76 -73.27 -27.34 -30.30
C LYS A 76 -71.90 -27.00 -30.84
N VAL A 77 -71.78 -26.88 -32.15
CA VAL A 77 -70.57 -26.37 -32.82
C VAL A 77 -70.95 -25.11 -33.57
N GLN A 78 -70.50 -23.95 -33.07
CA GLN A 78 -70.65 -22.67 -33.75
C GLN A 78 -69.33 -22.27 -34.42
N ARG A 79 -69.40 -21.93 -35.70
CA ARG A 79 -68.27 -21.47 -36.52
C ARG A 79 -68.51 -20.00 -36.90
N ILE A 80 -67.61 -19.11 -36.46
CA ILE A 80 -67.75 -17.65 -36.61
C ILE A 80 -66.58 -17.07 -37.41
N ARG A 81 -66.89 -16.19 -38.37
CA ARG A 81 -65.89 -15.53 -39.21
C ARG A 81 -66.26 -14.09 -39.53
N SER A 82 -65.30 -13.20 -39.29
CA SER A 82 -65.30 -11.83 -39.80
C SER A 82 -63.88 -11.47 -40.27
N LYS A 83 -63.67 -10.22 -40.69
CA LYS A 83 -62.34 -9.72 -41.11
C LYS A 83 -61.30 -9.77 -39.98
N SER A 84 -61.73 -9.75 -38.72
CA SER A 84 -60.85 -9.83 -37.54
C SER A 84 -61.02 -11.10 -36.69
N LYS A 85 -62.21 -11.75 -36.70
CA LYS A 85 -62.44 -12.99 -35.95
C LYS A 85 -62.29 -14.22 -36.83
N ASN A 86 -61.66 -15.26 -36.29
CA ASN A 86 -61.67 -16.61 -36.85
C ASN A 86 -61.80 -17.62 -35.71
N ILE A 87 -63.04 -17.92 -35.34
CA ILE A 87 -63.37 -18.63 -34.08
C ILE A 87 -64.16 -19.90 -34.37
N TYR A 88 -63.93 -20.93 -33.56
CA TYR A 88 -64.88 -21.99 -33.26
C TYR A 88 -65.32 -21.92 -31.80
N ILE A 89 -66.58 -22.25 -31.51
CA ILE A 89 -67.11 -22.45 -30.16
C ILE A 89 -67.75 -23.85 -30.13
N LEU A 90 -67.41 -24.63 -29.11
CA LEU A 90 -67.95 -25.96 -28.84
C LEU A 90 -68.64 -25.93 -27.47
N SER A 91 -69.98 -26.02 -27.45
CA SER A 91 -70.75 -26.23 -26.22
C SER A 91 -71.01 -27.73 -26.04
N LYS A 92 -70.53 -28.31 -24.94
CA LYS A 92 -70.66 -29.74 -24.60
C LYS A 92 -71.96 -30.05 -23.85
N GLN A 93 -72.24 -31.35 -23.66
CA GLN A 93 -73.41 -31.89 -22.95
C GLN A 93 -73.50 -31.46 -21.47
N ASP A 94 -72.36 -31.20 -20.84
CA ASP A 94 -72.21 -30.73 -19.45
C ASP A 94 -72.37 -29.21 -19.29
N GLY A 95 -72.48 -28.47 -20.40
CA GLY A 95 -72.52 -27.00 -20.43
C GLY A 95 -71.14 -26.33 -20.46
N GLU A 96 -70.03 -27.08 -20.59
CA GLU A 96 -68.73 -26.47 -20.86
C GLU A 96 -68.69 -25.87 -22.27
N GLU A 97 -68.26 -24.61 -22.39
CA GLU A 97 -68.04 -23.93 -23.66
C GLU A 97 -66.55 -23.72 -23.92
N LEU A 98 -66.00 -24.44 -24.90
CA LEU A 98 -64.62 -24.30 -25.35
C LEU A 98 -64.54 -23.39 -26.58
N ARG A 99 -63.60 -22.44 -26.56
CA ARG A 99 -63.47 -21.37 -27.57
C ARG A 99 -62.09 -21.39 -28.21
N PHE A 100 -62.05 -21.73 -29.50
CA PHE A 100 -60.80 -21.94 -30.25
C PHE A 100 -60.55 -20.80 -31.23
N GLU A 101 -59.33 -20.28 -31.23
CA GLU A 101 -58.79 -19.33 -32.19
C GLU A 101 -57.43 -19.85 -32.71
N GLY A 102 -56.87 -19.24 -33.76
CA GLY A 102 -55.50 -19.54 -34.21
C GLY A 102 -55.28 -20.87 -34.95
N PHE A 103 -56.28 -21.77 -35.01
CA PHE A 103 -56.26 -23.09 -35.67
C PHE A 103 -55.95 -23.11 -37.19
N GLY A 104 -55.68 -21.96 -37.81
CA GLY A 104 -55.24 -21.85 -39.20
C GLY A 104 -56.27 -22.38 -40.21
N MET A 105 -55.88 -23.41 -40.96
CA MET A 105 -56.72 -24.06 -41.98
C MET A 105 -57.37 -25.36 -41.49
N THR A 106 -56.93 -25.93 -40.37
CA THR A 106 -57.45 -27.19 -39.80
C THR A 106 -58.62 -26.94 -38.84
N VAL A 107 -59.50 -27.92 -38.67
CA VAL A 107 -60.52 -27.93 -37.61
C VAL A 107 -59.83 -28.37 -36.29
N PRO A 108 -60.12 -27.73 -35.14
CA PRO A 108 -59.65 -28.18 -33.82
C PRO A 108 -60.02 -29.65 -33.53
N GLU A 109 -59.11 -30.40 -32.91
CA GLU A 109 -59.26 -31.85 -32.71
C GLU A 109 -60.45 -32.16 -31.80
N GLU A 110 -60.70 -31.34 -30.78
CA GLU A 110 -61.82 -31.44 -29.84
C GLU A 110 -63.18 -31.35 -30.54
N ILE A 111 -63.25 -30.68 -31.70
CA ILE A 111 -64.48 -30.54 -32.51
C ILE A 111 -64.64 -31.74 -33.44
N ILE A 112 -63.54 -32.29 -33.96
CA ILE A 112 -63.56 -33.54 -34.73
C ILE A 112 -64.00 -34.70 -33.83
N GLU A 113 -63.46 -34.78 -32.61
CA GLU A 113 -63.88 -35.75 -31.59
C GLU A 113 -65.35 -35.55 -31.17
N ALA A 114 -65.75 -34.33 -30.81
CA ALA A 114 -67.11 -34.06 -30.35
C ALA A 114 -68.18 -34.26 -31.43
N THR A 115 -67.88 -34.01 -32.71
CA THR A 115 -68.81 -34.31 -33.82
C THR A 115 -68.76 -35.77 -34.27
N GLY A 116 -67.62 -36.43 -34.13
CA GLY A 116 -67.34 -37.76 -34.69
C GLY A 116 -67.15 -37.76 -36.22
N ILE A 117 -66.94 -36.59 -36.83
CA ILE A 117 -66.91 -36.42 -38.30
C ILE A 117 -65.47 -36.14 -38.76
N TYR A 118 -64.82 -37.16 -39.32
CA TYR A 118 -63.41 -37.13 -39.71
C TYR A 118 -63.25 -36.89 -41.21
N LYS A 119 -62.30 -36.02 -41.61
CA LYS A 119 -61.90 -35.88 -43.03
C LYS A 119 -60.86 -36.93 -43.39
N ILE A 120 -61.17 -37.80 -44.34
CA ILE A 120 -60.34 -38.97 -44.66
C ILE A 120 -59.41 -38.63 -45.83
N LYS A 121 -58.10 -38.77 -45.61
CA LYS A 121 -57.06 -38.55 -46.61
C LYS A 121 -57.02 -39.75 -47.56
N LEU A 122 -57.41 -39.56 -48.83
CA LEU A 122 -57.44 -40.63 -49.83
C LEU A 122 -56.04 -40.89 -50.43
N ASP A 123 -55.20 -39.86 -50.50
CA ASP A 123 -53.84 -39.93 -51.05
C ASP A 123 -52.86 -39.02 -50.24
N SER A 124 -51.73 -38.59 -50.82
CA SER A 124 -50.89 -37.52 -50.25
C SER A 124 -51.60 -36.17 -50.20
N ASP A 125 -52.27 -35.79 -51.29
CA ASP A 125 -52.77 -34.44 -51.52
C ASP A 125 -54.31 -34.34 -51.56
N SER A 126 -55.02 -35.49 -51.66
CA SER A 126 -56.48 -35.54 -51.66
C SER A 126 -57.05 -35.97 -50.31
N SER A 127 -58.09 -35.26 -49.86
CA SER A 127 -58.87 -35.59 -48.67
C SER A 127 -60.34 -35.34 -48.92
N ASN A 128 -61.19 -36.34 -48.65
CA ASN A 128 -62.62 -36.29 -48.93
C ASN A 128 -63.46 -36.43 -47.64
N ALA A 129 -64.65 -35.83 -47.67
CA ALA A 129 -65.65 -35.78 -46.61
C ALA A 129 -66.73 -36.84 -46.88
N ILE A 130 -66.51 -38.09 -46.44
CA ILE A 130 -67.44 -39.22 -46.73
C ILE A 130 -68.90 -38.91 -46.30
N ASN A 131 -69.08 -38.04 -45.31
CA ASN A 131 -70.40 -37.64 -44.79
C ASN A 131 -71.09 -36.52 -45.61
N LEU A 132 -70.43 -35.88 -46.59
CA LEU A 132 -71.00 -34.79 -47.41
C LEU A 132 -70.53 -34.88 -48.86
N ALA A 133 -71.40 -35.32 -49.76
CA ALA A 133 -71.17 -35.27 -51.22
C ALA A 133 -71.50 -33.88 -51.79
N GLU A 134 -70.68 -33.37 -52.72
CA GLU A 134 -70.92 -32.10 -53.40
C GLU A 134 -71.78 -32.22 -54.67
N GLN A 135 -72.30 -31.09 -55.14
CA GLN A 135 -73.09 -31.02 -56.36
C GLN A 135 -72.21 -31.37 -57.58
N LEU A 136 -72.62 -32.39 -58.35
CA LEU A 136 -71.85 -33.02 -59.44
C LEU A 136 -70.65 -33.87 -58.99
N GLU A 137 -70.50 -34.19 -57.70
CA GLU A 137 -69.53 -35.20 -57.27
C GLU A 137 -69.94 -36.60 -57.78
N GLY A 138 -68.97 -37.36 -58.32
CA GLY A 138 -69.21 -38.73 -58.76
C GLY A 138 -69.35 -39.70 -57.58
N PRO A 139 -69.96 -40.88 -57.76
CA PRO A 139 -70.14 -41.84 -56.67
C PRO A 139 -68.82 -42.21 -55.99
N PHE A 140 -68.78 -42.07 -54.66
CA PHE A 140 -67.57 -42.20 -53.84
C PHE A 140 -66.75 -43.45 -54.19
N LEU A 141 -65.43 -43.26 -54.36
CA LEU A 141 -64.44 -44.23 -54.85
C LEU A 141 -64.64 -44.78 -56.27
N LEU A 142 -65.85 -44.79 -56.84
CA LEU A 142 -66.10 -45.30 -58.21
C LEU A 142 -65.61 -44.32 -59.28
N SER A 143 -65.71 -43.02 -59.02
CA SER A 143 -65.09 -41.95 -59.82
C SER A 143 -63.56 -41.88 -59.68
N GLU A 144 -63.01 -42.41 -58.59
CA GLU A 144 -61.58 -42.30 -58.27
C GLU A 144 -60.70 -43.27 -59.06
N LYS A 145 -59.44 -42.85 -59.28
CA LYS A 145 -58.38 -43.66 -59.90
C LYS A 145 -58.14 -44.94 -59.11
N THR A 146 -57.79 -46.04 -59.80
CA THR A 146 -57.55 -47.35 -59.18
C THR A 146 -56.50 -47.32 -58.05
N SER A 147 -55.45 -46.50 -58.19
CA SER A 147 -54.44 -46.28 -57.15
C SER A 147 -55.03 -45.62 -55.90
N THR A 148 -55.70 -44.48 -56.07
CA THR A 148 -56.32 -43.71 -54.98
C THR A 148 -57.44 -44.51 -54.31
N ARG A 149 -58.19 -45.33 -55.08
CA ARG A 149 -59.16 -46.30 -54.55
C ARG A 149 -58.50 -47.35 -53.65
N ALA A 150 -57.37 -47.93 -54.07
CA ALA A 150 -56.65 -48.92 -53.28
C ALA A 150 -56.07 -48.30 -51.98
N VAL A 151 -55.45 -47.12 -52.07
CA VAL A 151 -54.92 -46.39 -50.90
C VAL A 151 -56.04 -46.01 -49.92
N ALA A 152 -57.19 -45.53 -50.43
CA ALA A 152 -58.34 -45.19 -49.62
C ALA A 152 -58.94 -46.40 -48.88
N ILE A 153 -59.15 -47.52 -49.58
CA ILE A 153 -59.63 -48.77 -48.96
C ILE A 153 -58.62 -49.26 -47.91
N GLY A 154 -57.33 -49.22 -48.22
CA GLY A 154 -56.29 -49.60 -47.27
C GLY A 154 -56.24 -48.72 -46.01
N ARG A 155 -56.46 -47.40 -46.15
CA ARG A 155 -56.59 -46.47 -45.01
C ARG A 155 -57.87 -46.69 -44.20
N LEU A 156 -58.99 -46.98 -44.86
CA LEU A 156 -60.27 -47.32 -44.19
C LEU A 156 -60.18 -48.61 -43.37
N ILE A 157 -59.35 -49.57 -43.79
CA ILE A 157 -59.11 -50.85 -43.09
C ILE A 157 -57.91 -50.75 -42.11
N GLY A 158 -57.09 -49.69 -42.20
CA GLY A 158 -55.94 -49.45 -41.33
C GLY A 158 -54.65 -50.19 -41.71
N VAL A 159 -54.58 -50.88 -42.86
CA VAL A 159 -53.41 -51.69 -43.26
C VAL A 159 -52.19 -50.85 -43.67
N ASN A 160 -52.40 -49.59 -44.08
CA ASN A 160 -51.32 -48.72 -44.60
C ASN A 160 -50.29 -48.29 -43.55
N VAL A 161 -50.51 -48.54 -42.26
CA VAL A 161 -49.56 -48.22 -41.17
C VAL A 161 -48.18 -48.82 -41.43
N ILE A 162 -48.13 -50.02 -42.02
CA ILE A 162 -46.87 -50.70 -42.36
C ILE A 162 -46.16 -50.00 -43.53
N ASP A 163 -46.89 -49.60 -44.57
CA ASP A 163 -46.34 -48.92 -45.75
C ASP A 163 -45.82 -47.52 -45.42
N ASP A 164 -46.56 -46.77 -44.60
CA ASP A 164 -46.17 -45.43 -44.17
C ASP A 164 -44.94 -45.51 -43.24
N ALA A 165 -44.89 -46.43 -42.27
CA ALA A 165 -43.72 -46.65 -41.41
C ALA A 165 -42.47 -47.12 -42.19
N LEU A 166 -42.64 -47.97 -43.21
CA LEU A 166 -41.55 -48.39 -44.11
C LEU A 166 -41.02 -47.19 -44.91
N ARG A 167 -41.92 -46.35 -45.44
CA ARG A 167 -41.56 -45.15 -46.22
C ARG A 167 -40.77 -44.14 -45.38
N GLU A 168 -41.19 -43.91 -44.14
CA GLU A 168 -40.48 -43.04 -43.20
C GLU A 168 -39.10 -43.61 -42.82
N THR A 169 -39.03 -44.89 -42.49
CA THR A 169 -37.76 -45.58 -42.17
C THR A 169 -36.74 -45.49 -43.32
N LEU A 170 -37.19 -45.65 -44.57
CA LEU A 170 -36.34 -45.50 -45.77
C LEU A 170 -35.89 -44.05 -45.99
N ARG A 171 -36.77 -43.08 -45.78
CA ARG A 171 -36.45 -41.65 -45.85
C ARG A 171 -35.38 -41.28 -44.83
N ASP A 172 -35.52 -41.76 -43.59
CA ASP A 172 -34.58 -41.46 -42.52
C ASP A 172 -33.23 -42.16 -42.69
N LYS A 173 -33.20 -43.41 -43.17
CA LYS A 173 -31.96 -44.06 -43.62
C LYS A 173 -31.22 -43.20 -44.66
N GLY A 174 -31.95 -42.63 -45.63
CA GLY A 174 -31.40 -41.71 -46.62
C GLY A 174 -30.83 -40.42 -46.00
N ASN A 175 -31.58 -39.80 -45.08
CA ASN A 175 -31.17 -38.58 -44.37
C ASN A 175 -29.90 -38.79 -43.52
N LYS A 176 -29.86 -39.88 -42.73
CA LYS A 176 -28.71 -40.22 -41.86
C LYS A 176 -27.47 -40.53 -42.70
N SER A 177 -27.63 -41.21 -43.84
CA SER A 177 -26.53 -41.51 -44.77
C SER A 177 -25.90 -40.22 -45.34
N ARG A 178 -26.69 -39.28 -45.85
CA ARG A 178 -26.17 -37.97 -46.33
C ARG A 178 -25.42 -37.21 -45.23
N ARG A 179 -25.97 -37.19 -44.01
CA ARG A 179 -25.35 -36.54 -42.85
C ARG A 179 -24.05 -37.22 -42.41
N LYS A 180 -23.89 -38.53 -42.60
CA LYS A 180 -22.60 -39.21 -42.37
C LYS A 180 -21.53 -38.65 -43.32
N ASN A 181 -21.83 -38.62 -44.62
CA ASN A 181 -20.87 -38.16 -45.63
C ASN A 181 -20.45 -36.70 -45.42
N ASP A 182 -21.39 -35.80 -45.16
CA ASP A 182 -21.10 -34.39 -44.82
C ASP A 182 -20.20 -34.24 -43.56
N LEU A 183 -20.33 -35.13 -42.58
CA LEU A 183 -19.45 -35.14 -41.41
C LEU A 183 -18.06 -35.73 -41.71
N GLU A 184 -17.94 -36.65 -42.67
CA GLU A 184 -16.66 -37.19 -43.13
C GLU A 184 -15.90 -36.14 -43.99
N ASP A 185 -16.58 -35.48 -44.92
CA ASP A 185 -16.01 -34.39 -45.73
C ASP A 185 -15.51 -33.22 -44.85
N ARG A 186 -16.26 -32.85 -43.80
CA ARG A 186 -15.83 -31.83 -42.83
C ARG A 186 -14.66 -32.28 -41.97
N LYS A 187 -14.66 -33.53 -41.53
CA LYS A 187 -13.57 -34.10 -40.72
C LYS A 187 -12.25 -34.07 -41.48
N ASP A 188 -12.26 -34.37 -42.77
CA ASP A 188 -11.02 -34.41 -43.55
C ASP A 188 -10.55 -32.99 -43.93
N LYS A 189 -11.46 -32.04 -44.22
CA LYS A 189 -11.10 -30.60 -44.30
C LYS A 189 -10.48 -30.07 -43.01
N LEU A 190 -11.04 -30.41 -41.85
CA LEU A 190 -10.48 -30.00 -40.55
C LEU A 190 -9.08 -30.60 -40.30
N LYS A 191 -8.73 -31.77 -40.88
CA LYS A 191 -7.35 -32.27 -40.85
C LYS A 191 -6.43 -31.44 -41.74
N GLU A 192 -6.87 -31.08 -42.94
CA GLU A 192 -6.09 -30.23 -43.85
C GLU A 192 -5.83 -28.84 -43.24
N GLU A 193 -6.85 -28.26 -42.58
CA GLU A 193 -6.71 -27.03 -41.79
C GLU A 193 -5.74 -27.21 -40.61
N LEU A 194 -5.85 -28.29 -39.83
CA LEU A 194 -4.91 -28.57 -38.73
C LEU A 194 -3.46 -28.78 -39.22
N GLY A 195 -3.27 -29.41 -40.38
CA GLY A 195 -1.95 -29.60 -41.00
C GLY A 195 -1.25 -28.28 -41.34
N GLN A 196 -2.01 -27.21 -41.61
CA GLN A 196 -1.42 -25.86 -41.80
C GLN A 196 -0.76 -25.32 -40.53
N TYR A 197 -1.06 -25.86 -39.35
CA TYR A 197 -0.58 -25.39 -38.04
C TYR A 197 0.56 -26.22 -37.42
N GLU A 198 1.09 -27.25 -38.08
CA GLU A 198 2.23 -28.06 -37.57
C GLU A 198 3.46 -27.21 -37.19
N TYR A 199 3.63 -26.04 -37.81
CA TYR A 199 4.70 -25.10 -37.49
C TYR A 199 4.60 -24.51 -36.06
N LEU A 200 3.45 -24.61 -35.39
CA LEU A 200 3.24 -24.08 -34.03
C LEU A 200 4.07 -24.84 -32.98
N ASP A 201 4.22 -26.16 -33.10
CA ASP A 201 5.08 -26.93 -32.19
C ASP A 201 6.56 -26.56 -32.36
N MET A 202 6.98 -26.31 -33.60
CA MET A 202 8.32 -25.80 -33.91
C MET A 202 8.52 -24.34 -33.48
N LEU A 203 7.45 -23.54 -33.36
CA LEU A 203 7.50 -22.21 -32.73
C LEU A 203 7.59 -22.32 -31.20
N LYS A 204 6.85 -23.23 -30.58
CA LYS A 204 6.91 -23.49 -29.13
C LYS A 204 8.33 -23.89 -28.70
N LEU A 205 8.94 -24.85 -29.38
CA LEU A 205 10.33 -25.26 -29.15
C LEU A 205 11.36 -24.13 -29.39
N LYS A 206 11.04 -23.13 -30.21
CA LYS A 206 11.85 -21.90 -30.35
C LYS A 206 11.60 -20.93 -29.20
N LEU A 207 10.36 -20.74 -28.79
CA LEU A 207 9.98 -19.87 -27.66
C LEU A 207 10.65 -20.34 -26.37
N ASP A 208 10.54 -21.63 -26.04
CA ASP A 208 11.16 -22.23 -24.86
C ASP A 208 12.68 -21.99 -24.83
N ARG A 209 13.34 -22.07 -26.00
CA ARG A 209 14.79 -21.75 -26.13
C ARG A 209 15.07 -20.26 -25.94
N VAL A 210 14.22 -19.36 -26.46
CA VAL A 210 14.38 -17.90 -26.27
C VAL A 210 14.17 -17.51 -24.81
N GLU A 211 13.20 -18.12 -24.10
CA GLU A 211 13.00 -17.85 -22.68
C GLU A 211 14.18 -18.32 -21.82
N ASN A 212 14.71 -19.53 -22.08
CA ASN A 212 15.92 -20.03 -21.42
C ASN A 212 17.17 -19.17 -21.73
N LEU A 213 17.30 -18.64 -22.95
CA LEU A 213 18.36 -17.67 -23.26
C LEU A 213 18.15 -16.34 -22.52
N ARG A 214 16.91 -15.87 -22.39
CA ARG A 214 16.58 -14.62 -21.67
C ARG A 214 16.89 -14.72 -20.17
N THR A 215 16.61 -15.85 -19.52
CA THR A 215 16.98 -16.07 -18.10
C THR A 215 18.50 -16.10 -17.92
N ILE A 216 19.22 -16.86 -18.76
CA ILE A 216 20.70 -16.89 -18.74
C ILE A 216 21.28 -15.48 -18.93
N ILE A 217 20.77 -14.69 -19.88
CA ILE A 217 21.22 -13.31 -20.10
C ILE A 217 20.99 -12.43 -18.87
N ALA A 218 19.82 -12.54 -18.21
CA ALA A 218 19.50 -11.79 -17.00
C ALA A 218 20.35 -12.19 -15.77
N GLU A 219 20.81 -13.44 -15.69
CA GLU A 219 21.80 -13.86 -14.68
C GLU A 219 23.19 -13.30 -14.99
N LYS A 220 23.63 -13.37 -16.26
CA LYS A 220 24.93 -12.83 -16.68
C LYS A 220 25.00 -11.30 -16.54
N SER A 221 23.91 -10.56 -16.77
CA SER A 221 23.89 -9.11 -16.54
C SER A 221 24.03 -8.77 -15.05
N LYS A 222 23.25 -9.41 -14.17
CA LYS A 222 23.38 -9.25 -12.71
C LYS A 222 24.77 -9.62 -12.20
N MET A 223 25.40 -10.64 -12.78
CA MET A 223 26.79 -11.01 -12.46
C MET A 223 27.78 -9.96 -12.94
N LYS A 224 27.58 -9.39 -14.13
CA LYS A 224 28.39 -8.28 -14.66
C LYS A 224 28.29 -7.04 -13.76
N GLU A 225 27.08 -6.62 -13.38
CA GLU A 225 26.84 -5.47 -12.48
C GLU A 225 27.54 -5.64 -11.12
N ARG A 226 27.50 -6.86 -10.56
CA ARG A 226 28.24 -7.21 -9.33
C ARG A 226 29.76 -7.15 -9.52
N LEU A 227 30.29 -7.55 -10.68
CA LEU A 227 31.71 -7.48 -10.98
C LEU A 227 32.18 -6.03 -11.22
N GLU A 228 31.39 -5.21 -11.92
CA GLU A 228 31.71 -3.80 -12.20
C GLU A 228 31.69 -2.96 -10.91
N SER A 229 30.67 -3.11 -10.07
CA SER A 229 30.62 -2.46 -8.75
C SER A 229 31.72 -2.96 -7.80
N SER A 230 32.09 -4.24 -7.84
CA SER A 230 33.23 -4.77 -7.08
C SER A 230 34.57 -4.19 -7.57
N ALA A 231 34.74 -4.05 -8.89
CA ALA A 231 35.93 -3.46 -9.48
C ALA A 231 36.04 -1.96 -9.21
N GLU A 232 34.92 -1.22 -9.16
CA GLU A 232 34.91 0.18 -8.74
C GLU A 232 35.25 0.34 -7.25
N ASN A 233 34.67 -0.48 -6.38
CA ASN A 233 35.03 -0.52 -4.95
C ASN A 233 36.53 -0.83 -4.76
N TYR A 234 37.09 -1.78 -5.51
CA TYR A 234 38.54 -2.07 -5.49
C TYR A 234 39.38 -0.88 -5.95
N ARG A 235 39.00 -0.21 -7.05
CA ARG A 235 39.68 1.01 -7.54
C ARG A 235 39.63 2.15 -6.51
N ARG A 236 38.51 2.30 -5.79
CA ARG A 236 38.37 3.28 -4.71
C ARG A 236 39.28 2.92 -3.54
N LEU A 237 39.17 1.70 -3.00
CA LEU A 237 39.99 1.24 -1.88
C LEU A 237 41.49 1.38 -2.18
N ASN A 238 41.93 1.08 -3.40
CA ASN A 238 43.34 1.25 -3.79
C ASN A 238 43.77 2.74 -3.86
N LYS A 239 42.90 3.66 -4.29
CA LYS A 239 43.17 5.11 -4.20
C LYS A 239 43.26 5.58 -2.75
N ASP A 240 42.36 5.09 -1.89
CA ASP A 240 42.31 5.42 -0.47
C ASP A 240 43.59 4.89 0.24
N LEU A 241 44.03 3.67 -0.09
CA LEU A 241 45.28 3.05 0.38
C LEU A 241 46.52 3.86 -0.05
N VAL A 242 46.61 4.27 -1.33
CA VAL A 242 47.70 5.14 -1.82
C VAL A 242 47.70 6.51 -1.11
N SER A 243 46.53 7.06 -0.80
CA SER A 243 46.40 8.30 -0.03
C SER A 243 46.88 8.13 1.42
N ILE A 244 46.48 7.05 2.09
CA ILE A 244 46.90 6.70 3.46
C ILE A 244 48.42 6.47 3.52
N ASN A 245 49.00 5.70 2.58
CA ASN A 245 50.45 5.50 2.51
C ASN A 245 51.22 6.82 2.30
N LYS A 246 50.65 7.79 1.55
CA LYS A 246 51.20 9.13 1.37
C LYS A 246 51.01 10.05 2.59
N GLN A 247 50.09 9.73 3.50
CA GLN A 247 49.98 10.36 4.81
C GLN A 247 50.99 9.74 5.78
N LEU A 248 51.10 8.41 5.83
CA LEU A 248 52.07 7.68 6.66
C LEU A 248 53.52 8.09 6.33
N SER A 249 53.91 8.17 5.05
CA SER A 249 55.26 8.60 4.67
C SER A 249 55.59 10.08 4.95
N ARG A 250 54.60 10.88 5.38
CA ARG A 250 54.83 12.23 5.94
C ARG A 250 54.99 12.22 7.46
N LEU A 251 54.49 11.17 8.13
CA LEU A 251 54.54 10.96 9.57
C LEU A 251 55.74 10.09 10.00
N ASP A 252 56.38 9.41 9.05
CA ASP A 252 57.58 8.58 9.16
C ASP A 252 58.76 9.23 9.94
N LYS A 253 58.77 10.58 10.00
CA LYS A 253 59.77 11.38 10.73
C LYS A 253 59.39 11.75 12.17
N LEU A 254 58.26 11.28 12.70
CA LEU A 254 57.90 11.51 14.11
C LEU A 254 58.99 10.97 15.08
N ASP A 255 59.61 9.84 14.76
CA ASP A 255 60.71 9.25 15.54
C ASP A 255 62.01 10.08 15.50
N GLU A 256 62.16 11.00 14.54
CA GLU A 256 63.23 12.01 14.53
C GLU A 256 62.89 13.18 15.47
N ILE A 257 61.62 13.59 15.52
CA ILE A 257 61.15 14.66 16.42
C ILE A 257 61.33 14.25 17.89
N ASP A 258 61.08 12.98 18.23
CA ASP A 258 61.23 12.48 19.59
C ASP A 258 62.70 12.43 20.08
N LYS A 259 63.66 12.36 19.14
CA LYS A 259 65.10 12.52 19.41
C LYS A 259 65.46 14.00 19.56
N LEU A 260 65.01 14.85 18.64
CA LEU A 260 65.19 16.30 18.69
C LEU A 260 64.63 16.90 19.99
N LEU A 261 63.48 16.42 20.48
CA LEU A 261 62.91 16.84 21.76
C LEU A 261 63.79 16.45 22.96
N LYS A 262 64.44 15.27 22.94
CA LYS A 262 65.39 14.86 23.98
C LYS A 262 66.64 15.75 23.96
N ASP A 263 67.19 16.02 22.79
CA ASP A 263 68.35 16.90 22.62
C ASP A 263 68.06 18.35 23.03
N LEU A 264 66.88 18.88 22.66
CA LEU A 264 66.46 20.24 23.00
C LEU A 264 66.22 20.39 24.52
N ASN A 265 65.62 19.39 25.17
CA ASN A 265 65.49 19.35 26.64
C ASN A 265 66.85 19.24 27.34
N TYR A 266 67.80 18.46 26.80
CA TYR A 266 69.17 18.39 27.30
C TYR A 266 69.90 19.73 27.17
N LEU A 267 69.78 20.40 26.01
CA LEU A 267 70.36 21.73 25.77
C LEU A 267 69.75 22.80 26.68
N ALA A 268 68.43 22.80 26.89
CA ALA A 268 67.76 23.70 27.83
C ALA A 268 68.19 23.47 29.29
N SER A 269 68.38 22.20 29.69
CA SER A 269 68.91 21.85 31.01
C SER A 269 70.37 22.28 31.19
N ARG A 270 71.19 22.13 30.14
CA ARG A 270 72.58 22.59 30.10
C ARG A 270 72.69 24.12 30.12
N LEU A 271 71.76 24.84 29.48
CA LEU A 271 71.64 26.29 29.58
C LEU A 271 71.38 26.74 31.02
N ARG A 272 70.36 26.19 31.70
CA ARG A 272 70.09 26.48 33.12
C ARG A 272 71.30 26.21 34.02
N TYR A 273 72.02 25.11 33.80
CA TYR A 273 73.26 24.83 34.53
C TYR A 273 74.36 25.88 34.29
N LEU A 274 74.53 26.35 33.05
CA LEU A 274 75.48 27.42 32.73
C LEU A 274 75.05 28.79 33.29
N GLU A 275 73.75 29.08 33.36
CA GLU A 275 73.22 30.28 34.02
C GLU A 275 73.52 30.26 35.52
N ILE A 276 73.26 29.14 36.20
CA ILE A 276 73.62 28.94 37.61
C ILE A 276 75.13 29.11 37.82
N LYS A 277 75.99 28.58 36.93
CA LYS A 277 77.45 28.77 37.02
C LYS A 277 77.89 30.22 36.76
N ARG A 278 77.23 30.94 35.84
CA ARG A 278 77.45 32.37 35.59
C ARG A 278 77.05 33.22 36.80
N GLU A 279 75.94 32.90 37.46
CA GLU A 279 75.51 33.57 38.69
C GLU A 279 76.51 33.34 39.83
N ASN A 280 76.92 32.09 40.06
CA ASN A 280 77.96 31.77 41.04
C ASN A 280 79.29 32.50 40.75
N TYR A 281 79.71 32.59 39.48
CA TYR A 281 80.88 33.40 39.10
C TYR A 281 80.71 34.89 39.43
N ASN A 282 79.51 35.46 39.20
CA ASN A 282 79.20 36.84 39.58
C ASN A 282 79.13 37.04 41.10
N ASN A 283 78.89 35.98 41.89
CA ASN A 283 78.96 36.01 43.35
C ASN A 283 80.43 36.01 43.78
N TYR A 284 81.21 34.99 43.40
CA TYR A 284 82.64 34.91 43.73
C TYR A 284 83.44 36.14 43.27
N ARG A 285 83.09 36.74 42.13
CA ARG A 285 83.70 38.00 41.66
C ARG A 285 83.39 39.18 42.58
N ARG A 286 82.17 39.27 43.14
CA ARG A 286 81.82 40.28 44.16
C ARG A 286 82.55 40.00 45.47
N ASP A 287 82.62 38.74 45.89
CA ASP A 287 83.32 38.33 47.10
C ASP A 287 84.80 38.71 47.01
N ILE A 288 85.47 38.43 45.87
CA ILE A 288 86.85 38.84 45.59
C ILE A 288 87.03 40.37 45.66
N TYR A 289 86.11 41.16 45.09
CA TYR A 289 86.19 42.64 45.22
C TYR A 289 86.03 43.10 46.68
N SER A 290 85.13 42.50 47.46
CA SER A 290 84.96 42.83 48.88
C SER A 290 86.15 42.39 49.74
N SER A 291 86.76 41.24 49.43
CA SER A 291 88.01 40.78 50.06
C SER A 291 89.19 41.70 49.72
N ALA A 292 89.29 42.19 48.47
CA ALA A 292 90.33 43.14 48.06
C ALA A 292 90.15 44.51 48.74
N ASP A 293 88.92 44.99 48.87
CA ASP A 293 88.57 46.19 49.65
C ASP A 293 88.94 46.03 51.14
N LEU A 294 88.61 44.89 51.75
CA LEU A 294 89.05 44.54 53.12
C LEU A 294 90.57 44.52 53.27
N ILE A 295 91.29 43.88 52.35
CA ILE A 295 92.77 43.87 52.34
C ILE A 295 93.31 45.30 52.22
N SER A 296 92.73 46.14 51.35
CA SER A 296 93.15 47.54 51.20
C SER A 296 92.98 48.36 52.49
N LYS A 297 91.91 48.08 53.25
CA LYS A 297 91.62 48.70 54.56
C LYS A 297 92.50 48.18 55.69
N LEU A 298 93.02 46.95 55.57
CA LEU A 298 93.90 46.31 56.55
C LEU A 298 95.39 46.69 56.40
N ASN A 299 95.80 47.36 55.31
CA ASN A 299 97.18 47.82 55.09
C ASN A 299 97.75 48.80 56.15
N GLY A 300 96.95 49.23 57.14
CA GLY A 300 97.41 50.03 58.28
C GLY A 300 97.85 49.22 59.52
N VAL A 301 97.53 47.92 59.61
CA VAL A 301 97.66 47.14 60.86
C VAL A 301 99.12 46.99 61.33
N ASP A 302 100.06 46.79 60.42
CA ASP A 302 101.51 46.76 60.72
C ASP A 302 102.03 48.07 61.35
N HIS A 303 101.36 49.20 61.12
CA HIS A 303 101.74 50.47 61.73
C HIS A 303 101.26 50.57 63.19
N VAL A 304 100.11 49.97 63.51
CA VAL A 304 99.56 49.90 64.88
C VAL A 304 100.44 49.05 65.78
N ASP A 305 100.88 47.88 65.31
CA ASP A 305 101.80 46.99 66.06
C ASP A 305 103.16 47.65 66.36
N ARG A 306 103.72 48.42 65.40
CA ARG A 306 104.93 49.22 65.62
C ARG A 306 104.75 50.34 66.65
N ILE A 307 103.54 50.92 66.74
CA ILE A 307 103.22 51.92 67.77
C ILE A 307 103.13 51.25 69.14
N LEU A 308 102.37 50.14 69.27
CA LEU A 308 102.25 49.39 70.52
C LEU A 308 103.63 48.99 71.10
N LYS A 309 104.53 48.47 70.25
CA LYS A 309 105.90 48.09 70.64
C LYS A 309 106.78 49.29 71.06
N LYS A 310 106.44 50.53 70.68
CA LYS A 310 107.03 51.75 71.25
C LYS A 310 106.40 52.11 72.60
N THR A 311 105.09 51.99 72.75
CA THR A 311 104.37 52.31 73.99
C THR A 311 104.82 51.42 75.15
N ASP A 312 104.97 50.11 74.94
CA ASP A 312 105.48 49.18 75.96
C ASP A 312 106.90 49.54 76.42
N LYS A 313 107.77 49.97 75.50
CA LYS A 313 109.12 50.44 75.85
C LYS A 313 109.07 51.65 76.78
N LEU A 314 108.23 52.64 76.48
CA LEU A 314 108.03 53.80 77.35
C LEU A 314 107.42 53.42 78.71
N TYR A 315 106.44 52.53 78.73
CA TYR A 315 105.82 52.02 79.97
C TYR A 315 106.83 51.28 80.87
N SER A 316 107.76 50.52 80.28
CA SER A 316 108.85 49.86 81.01
C SER A 316 109.85 50.85 81.62
N GLN A 317 110.13 51.97 80.93
CA GLN A 317 111.00 53.04 81.44
C GLN A 317 110.34 53.82 82.59
N ILE A 318 109.05 54.13 82.48
CA ILE A 318 108.27 54.78 83.54
C ILE A 318 108.29 53.91 84.82
N ASN A 319 108.01 52.62 84.71
CA ASN A 319 108.05 51.70 85.86
C ASN A 319 109.45 51.60 86.51
N ARG A 320 110.53 51.73 85.73
CA ARG A 320 111.91 51.78 86.26
C ARG A 320 112.19 53.08 87.03
N LEU A 321 111.68 54.22 86.58
CA LEU A 321 111.76 55.50 87.29
C LEU A 321 110.93 55.49 88.59
N THR A 322 109.71 54.95 88.57
CA THR A 322 108.87 54.81 89.78
C THR A 322 109.56 53.97 90.86
N ARG A 323 110.23 52.87 90.49
CA ARG A 323 111.03 52.06 91.44
C ARG A 323 112.21 52.81 92.04
N LEU A 324 112.84 53.74 91.30
CA LEU A 324 113.91 54.59 91.82
C LEU A 324 113.37 55.67 92.77
N LYS A 325 112.24 56.31 92.44
CA LYS A 325 111.56 57.26 93.34
C LYS A 325 111.22 56.60 94.67
N ASN A 326 110.60 55.41 94.65
CA ASN A 326 110.19 54.72 95.88
C ASN A 326 111.38 54.34 96.78
N LYS A 327 112.58 54.13 96.22
CA LYS A 327 113.83 53.94 97.00
C LYS A 327 114.40 55.24 97.58
N PHE A 328 114.14 56.38 96.95
CA PHE A 328 114.55 57.69 97.46
C PHE A 328 113.64 58.13 98.62
N ASP A 329 112.33 57.92 98.48
CA ASP A 329 111.35 58.29 99.51
C ASP A 329 111.46 57.44 100.78
N THR A 330 111.92 56.19 100.73
CA THR A 330 112.24 55.40 101.95
C THR A 330 113.44 55.95 102.72
N ILE A 331 114.57 56.22 102.05
CA ILE A 331 115.77 56.83 102.68
C ILE A 331 115.45 58.21 103.29
N LYS A 332 114.52 58.95 102.66
CA LYS A 332 113.98 60.21 103.19
C LYS A 332 113.06 60.01 104.40
N GLY A 333 112.38 58.87 104.48
CA GLY A 333 111.58 58.44 105.64
C GLY A 333 112.43 58.12 106.86
N ASP A 334 113.50 57.34 106.71
CA ASP A 334 114.42 56.97 107.80
C ASP A 334 115.02 58.22 108.47
N ARG A 335 115.41 59.22 107.65
CA ARG A 335 115.90 60.52 108.14
C ARG A 335 114.81 61.36 108.83
N GLN A 336 113.52 61.12 108.61
CA GLN A 336 112.44 61.75 109.37
C GLN A 336 112.05 60.97 110.63
N ALA A 337 112.25 59.65 110.67
CA ALA A 337 112.00 58.84 111.86
C ALA A 337 112.84 59.30 113.06
N LEU A 338 114.14 59.57 112.81
CA LEU A 338 115.08 60.04 113.85
C LEU A 338 114.67 61.37 114.52
N ASN A 339 113.82 62.18 113.87
CA ASN A 339 113.36 63.49 114.34
C ASN A 339 111.92 63.47 114.92
N ARG A 340 111.20 62.35 114.86
CA ARG A 340 109.77 62.29 115.26
C ARG A 340 109.50 61.75 116.65
N THR A 341 110.51 61.26 117.37
CA THR A 341 110.41 60.80 118.75
C THR A 341 110.20 61.94 119.77
N TYR A 342 110.22 63.21 119.35
CA TYR A 342 110.17 64.36 120.27
C TYR A 342 108.77 64.98 120.47
N THR A 343 107.94 65.13 119.42
CA THR A 343 106.70 65.95 119.51
C THR A 343 105.59 65.60 118.50
N ARG A 344 104.50 64.89 118.90
CA ARG A 344 103.14 65.15 118.37
C ARG A 344 101.93 64.51 119.10
N LEU A 345 100.82 65.29 119.10
CA LEU A 345 99.38 65.12 119.46
C LEU A 345 98.64 66.34 118.78
N GLU A 346 97.34 66.59 118.56
CA GLU A 346 95.93 66.04 118.61
C GLU A 346 95.13 66.86 117.53
N ASN A 347 93.80 66.87 117.24
CA ASN A 347 92.63 65.95 117.18
C ASN A 347 91.56 66.58 116.20
N LEU A 348 90.37 65.99 115.94
CA LEU A 348 89.46 66.39 114.81
C LEU A 348 87.99 65.85 114.89
N ASP A 349 86.97 66.55 114.29
CA ASP A 349 85.59 66.09 113.87
C ASP A 349 84.74 67.26 113.20
N ARG A 350 83.49 67.24 112.62
CA ARG A 350 82.47 66.21 112.15
C ARG A 350 81.66 66.67 110.87
N VAL A 351 80.29 66.70 110.82
CA VAL A 351 79.40 66.54 109.58
C VAL A 351 77.94 67.14 109.67
N GLU A 352 77.32 67.68 108.57
CA GLU A 352 75.83 67.63 108.24
C GLU A 352 75.36 68.13 106.79
N ASP A 353 74.17 67.64 106.31
CA ASP A 353 73.03 68.26 105.52
C ASP A 353 72.84 68.49 103.94
N ASN A 354 71.55 68.40 103.48
CA ASN A 354 70.73 69.10 102.41
C ASN A 354 70.50 68.69 100.88
N LEU A 355 69.59 69.40 100.13
CA LEU A 355 68.71 68.94 98.98
C LEU A 355 68.38 70.01 97.84
N SER A 356 67.95 69.61 96.58
CA SER A 356 66.98 70.28 95.61
C SER A 356 67.36 70.64 94.11
N SER A 357 66.40 70.57 93.12
CA SER A 357 66.16 71.51 91.93
C SER A 357 65.42 70.93 90.65
N LEU A 358 65.00 71.78 89.67
CA LEU A 358 63.93 71.55 88.61
C LEU A 358 64.17 72.21 87.19
N ASN A 359 63.69 71.64 86.04
CA ASN A 359 62.82 72.28 84.95
C ASN A 359 62.80 71.78 83.44
N LYS A 360 61.61 71.97 82.77
CA LYS A 360 61.23 72.22 81.32
C LYS A 360 61.35 71.13 80.18
N ILE A 361 60.28 70.52 79.59
CA ILE A 361 59.23 71.00 78.62
C ILE A 361 59.81 71.36 77.21
N SER A 362 59.37 70.98 75.98
CA SER A 362 58.21 70.27 75.32
C SER A 362 58.38 70.43 73.76
N PRO A 363 57.39 70.32 72.83
CA PRO A 363 56.67 69.15 72.23
C PRO A 363 56.79 68.97 70.69
N GLN A 364 56.41 67.79 70.13
CA GLN A 364 55.88 67.66 68.74
C GLN A 364 55.15 66.31 68.46
N LEU A 365 53.82 66.21 68.68
CA LEU A 365 53.09 64.92 68.61
C LEU A 365 51.78 64.90 67.78
N ASN A 366 51.40 66.00 67.10
CA ASN A 366 50.07 66.13 66.47
C ASN A 366 50.00 65.94 64.94
N LYS A 367 51.05 65.46 64.27
CA LYS A 367 51.09 65.36 62.79
C LYS A 367 50.74 63.98 62.20
N LEU A 368 50.67 62.92 63.02
CA LEU A 368 50.48 61.54 62.56
C LEU A 368 49.02 61.07 62.42
N LYS A 369 48.04 61.86 62.87
CA LYS A 369 46.64 61.40 63.05
C LYS A 369 45.66 61.76 61.92
N LYS A 370 46.15 62.29 60.78
CA LYS A 370 45.28 62.74 59.65
C LYS A 370 45.48 62.02 58.31
N LEU A 371 46.60 61.34 58.08
CA LEU A 371 46.86 60.65 56.79
C LEU A 371 46.29 59.23 56.68
N LYS A 372 45.58 58.73 57.71
CA LYS A 372 45.02 57.37 57.68
C LYS A 372 43.66 57.32 56.97
N ASP A 373 42.77 58.26 57.28
CA ASP A 373 41.34 58.19 56.96
C ASP A 373 41.01 58.43 55.47
N GLU A 374 41.98 58.87 54.67
CA GLU A 374 41.85 59.05 53.21
C GLU A 374 42.18 57.77 52.41
N TYR A 375 42.88 56.80 53.02
CA TYR A 375 43.28 55.56 52.35
C TYR A 375 42.10 54.58 52.14
N ASP A 376 41.31 54.37 53.18
CA ASP A 376 40.29 53.30 53.21
C ASP A 376 39.13 53.56 52.23
N LYS A 377 38.84 54.82 51.88
CA LYS A 377 37.72 55.19 50.98
C LYS A 377 37.93 54.84 49.50
N VAL A 378 39.16 54.54 49.08
CA VAL A 378 39.45 54.19 47.67
C VAL A 378 39.30 52.68 47.43
N LEU A 379 39.31 51.86 48.49
CA LEU A 379 39.29 50.39 48.41
C LEU A 379 37.90 49.79 48.12
N GLU A 380 36.80 50.45 48.50
CA GLU A 380 35.46 49.94 48.23
C GLU A 380 35.05 50.07 46.75
N SER A 381 35.42 51.18 46.10
CA SER A 381 35.04 51.48 44.71
C SER A 381 35.57 50.47 43.68
N LEU A 382 36.65 49.75 43.98
CA LEU A 382 37.22 48.72 43.12
C LEU A 382 36.49 47.36 43.21
N LYS A 383 35.68 47.14 44.23
CA LYS A 383 35.10 45.81 44.53
C LYS A 383 33.87 45.48 43.68
N VAL A 384 32.99 46.46 43.48
CA VAL A 384 31.70 46.27 42.80
C VAL A 384 31.85 46.08 41.28
N GLY A 385 32.90 46.66 40.67
CA GLY A 385 33.13 46.59 39.22
C GLY A 385 33.51 45.20 38.70
N SER A 386 34.12 44.33 39.51
CA SER A 386 34.60 43.03 39.07
C SER A 386 33.50 41.96 38.90
N GLU A 387 32.36 42.13 39.55
CA GLU A 387 31.31 41.10 39.62
C GLU A 387 30.35 41.13 38.41
N PHE A 388 30.17 42.30 37.78
CA PHE A 388 29.24 42.47 36.66
C PHE A 388 29.73 41.78 35.37
N ILE A 389 31.04 41.76 35.13
CA ILE A 389 31.66 41.18 33.92
C ILE A 389 31.54 39.64 33.91
N TYR A 390 31.39 38.98 35.06
CA TYR A 390 31.23 37.53 35.12
C TYR A 390 29.87 37.05 34.55
N ARG A 391 28.84 37.91 34.50
CA ARG A 391 27.48 37.53 34.08
C ARG A 391 27.28 37.30 32.58
N PHE A 392 28.28 37.58 31.75
CA PHE A 392 28.21 37.43 30.28
C PHE A 392 29.05 36.27 29.71
N LYS A 393 29.58 35.39 30.57
CA LYS A 393 30.62 34.40 30.21
C LYS A 393 30.18 33.20 29.35
N ASP A 394 28.90 33.12 28.99
CA ASP A 394 28.31 31.99 28.24
C ASP A 394 27.45 32.40 27.03
N LEU A 395 27.51 33.66 26.59
CA LEU A 395 26.69 34.15 25.47
C LEU A 395 26.97 33.41 24.14
N GLU A 396 28.23 33.03 23.89
CA GLU A 396 28.64 32.25 22.71
C GLU A 396 28.08 30.81 22.69
N LYS A 397 27.79 30.22 23.87
CA LYS A 397 27.10 28.92 23.96
C LYS A 397 25.62 29.02 23.62
N ALA A 398 24.98 30.13 23.98
CA ALA A 398 23.58 30.36 23.64
C ALA A 398 23.37 30.50 22.12
N GLU A 399 24.27 31.20 21.41
CA GLU A 399 24.15 31.39 19.96
C GLU A 399 24.44 30.11 19.15
N SER A 400 25.36 29.27 19.62
CA SER A 400 25.66 27.98 18.99
C SER A 400 24.55 26.94 19.21
N LEU A 401 23.99 26.84 20.43
CA LEU A 401 22.82 26.01 20.72
C LEU A 401 21.57 26.44 19.92
N SER A 402 21.39 27.74 19.69
CA SER A 402 20.29 28.27 18.86
C SER A 402 20.32 27.71 17.43
N LYS A 403 21.50 27.70 16.79
CA LYS A 403 21.69 27.18 15.42
C LYS A 403 21.52 25.65 15.34
N GLU A 404 21.88 24.92 16.40
CA GLU A 404 21.56 23.49 16.51
C GLU A 404 20.06 23.22 16.72
N MET A 405 19.37 24.03 17.53
CA MET A 405 17.91 23.89 17.70
C MET A 405 17.16 24.13 16.39
N ASP A 406 17.47 25.20 15.65
CA ASP A 406 16.74 25.54 14.42
C ASP A 406 16.88 24.47 13.33
N THR A 407 18.05 23.83 13.22
CA THR A 407 18.25 22.68 12.30
C THR A 407 17.56 21.40 12.80
N ARG A 408 17.55 21.13 14.11
CA ARG A 408 16.81 20.01 14.70
C ARG A 408 15.28 20.19 14.59
N VAL A 409 14.75 21.40 14.76
CA VAL A 409 13.32 21.72 14.60
C VAL A 409 12.87 21.55 13.15
N LYS A 410 13.66 21.99 12.16
CA LYS A 410 13.38 21.74 10.74
C LYS A 410 13.32 20.24 10.41
N ARG A 411 14.17 19.42 11.05
CA ARG A 411 14.17 17.96 10.92
C ARG A 411 13.02 17.28 11.69
N LEU A 412 12.57 17.86 12.81
CA LEU A 412 11.39 17.41 13.54
C LEU A 412 10.12 17.65 12.72
N ASN A 413 9.98 18.82 12.10
CA ASN A 413 8.82 19.19 11.30
C ASN A 413 8.68 18.31 10.04
N SER A 414 9.78 17.95 9.37
CA SER A 414 9.73 17.04 8.23
C SER A 414 9.42 15.59 8.63
N LEU A 415 9.92 15.12 9.79
CA LEU A 415 9.51 13.84 10.38
C LEU A 415 8.03 13.83 10.79
N MET A 416 7.52 14.96 11.28
CA MET A 416 6.13 15.12 11.70
C MET A 416 5.17 15.09 10.50
N ASP A 417 5.47 15.81 9.42
CA ASP A 417 4.75 15.72 8.13
C ASP A 417 4.81 14.30 7.55
N LEU A 418 5.99 13.66 7.53
CA LEU A 418 6.11 12.26 7.13
C LEU A 418 5.23 11.33 7.98
N SER A 419 5.17 11.53 9.30
CA SER A 419 4.29 10.73 10.19
C SER A 419 2.80 10.98 9.94
N MET A 420 2.40 12.20 9.58
CA MET A 420 1.02 12.52 9.21
C MET A 420 0.64 11.89 7.87
N ARG A 421 1.55 11.92 6.88
CA ARG A 421 1.38 11.22 5.60
C ARG A 421 1.29 9.70 5.79
N LEU A 422 2.13 9.13 6.66
CA LEU A 422 2.12 7.69 6.96
C LEU A 422 0.78 7.29 7.63
N LYS A 423 0.33 8.00 8.66
CA LYS A 423 -1.01 7.78 9.25
C LYS A 423 -2.16 7.94 8.25
N LYS A 424 -2.06 8.90 7.33
CA LYS A 424 -3.08 9.10 6.28
C LYS A 424 -3.08 7.96 5.27
N LEU A 425 -1.91 7.41 4.94
CA LEU A 425 -1.78 6.18 4.14
C LEU A 425 -2.33 4.96 4.89
N GLU A 426 -2.02 4.77 6.18
CA GLU A 426 -2.58 3.68 7.00
C GLU A 426 -4.11 3.71 7.06
N ILE A 427 -4.71 4.90 7.23
CA ILE A 427 -6.16 5.10 7.22
C ILE A 427 -6.74 4.77 5.84
N ASN A 428 -6.13 5.25 4.76
CA ASN A 428 -6.58 4.95 3.40
C ASN A 428 -6.48 3.44 3.10
N LEU A 429 -5.35 2.79 3.44
CA LEU A 429 -5.11 1.37 3.22
C LEU A 429 -6.12 0.51 4.01
N LYS A 430 -6.48 0.93 5.23
CA LYS A 430 -7.56 0.31 6.01
C LYS A 430 -8.94 0.48 5.35
N ASN A 431 -9.25 1.67 4.81
CA ASN A 431 -10.52 1.93 4.14
C ASN A 431 -10.64 1.14 2.82
N GLU A 432 -9.60 1.14 2.00
CA GLU A 432 -9.47 0.30 0.78
C GLU A 432 -9.66 -1.18 1.12
N SER A 433 -9.00 -1.68 2.18
CA SER A 433 -9.17 -3.07 2.64
C SER A 433 -10.63 -3.37 3.04
N GLN A 434 -11.35 -2.41 3.63
CA GLN A 434 -12.75 -2.56 4.00
C GLN A 434 -13.73 -2.40 2.82
N GLU A 435 -13.34 -1.70 1.75
CA GLU A 435 -14.07 -1.72 0.47
C GLU A 435 -13.87 -3.06 -0.24
N ILE A 436 -12.65 -3.59 -0.32
CA ILE A 436 -12.36 -4.91 -0.87
C ILE A 436 -13.16 -5.99 -0.12
N GLU A 437 -13.12 -6.01 1.22
CA GLU A 437 -13.88 -6.97 2.03
C GLU A 437 -15.42 -6.83 1.87
N ARG A 438 -15.92 -5.67 1.44
CA ARG A 438 -17.33 -5.46 1.06
C ARG A 438 -17.63 -5.94 -0.36
N LEU A 439 -16.73 -5.68 -1.30
CA LEU A 439 -16.86 -6.10 -2.70
C LEU A 439 -16.80 -7.63 -2.79
N ASP A 440 -15.89 -8.28 -2.08
CA ASP A 440 -15.79 -9.75 -2.01
C ASP A 440 -17.09 -10.38 -1.46
N LYS A 441 -17.65 -9.83 -0.38
CA LYS A 441 -18.95 -10.27 0.16
C LYS A 441 -20.11 -9.99 -0.81
N GLY A 442 -20.03 -8.89 -1.55
CA GLY A 442 -20.95 -8.59 -2.65
C GLY A 442 -20.87 -9.64 -3.77
N ILE A 443 -19.65 -10.02 -4.17
CA ILE A 443 -19.37 -11.06 -5.17
C ILE A 443 -19.89 -12.42 -4.68
N GLU A 444 -19.64 -12.83 -3.43
CA GLU A 444 -20.20 -14.08 -2.87
C GLU A 444 -21.74 -14.08 -2.87
N ILE A 445 -22.39 -12.96 -2.56
CA ILE A 445 -23.86 -12.83 -2.60
C ILE A 445 -24.42 -12.89 -4.02
N GLN A 446 -23.67 -12.46 -5.04
CA GLN A 446 -24.10 -12.60 -6.44
C GLN A 446 -23.75 -13.99 -6.99
N LEU A 447 -22.64 -14.61 -6.59
CA LEU A 447 -22.27 -15.98 -6.95
C LEU A 447 -23.21 -17.02 -6.33
N SER A 448 -23.73 -16.80 -5.11
CA SER A 448 -24.74 -17.67 -4.50
C SER A 448 -26.09 -17.57 -5.23
N LYS A 449 -26.54 -16.36 -5.58
CA LYS A 449 -27.70 -16.15 -6.47
C LYS A 449 -27.49 -16.77 -7.85
N TYR A 450 -26.28 -16.70 -8.40
CA TYR A 450 -25.95 -17.36 -9.66
C TYR A 450 -25.99 -18.89 -9.53
N LYS A 451 -25.56 -19.46 -8.39
CA LYS A 451 -25.74 -20.90 -8.06
C LYS A 451 -27.23 -21.28 -8.00
N GLU A 452 -28.07 -20.47 -7.34
CA GLU A 452 -29.53 -20.69 -7.29
C GLU A 452 -30.21 -20.58 -8.66
N ILE A 453 -29.73 -19.68 -9.53
CA ILE A 453 -30.26 -19.52 -10.89
C ILE A 453 -29.82 -20.70 -11.76
N LEU A 454 -28.55 -21.09 -11.72
CA LEU A 454 -28.05 -22.27 -12.43
C LEU A 454 -28.77 -23.56 -11.98
N GLY A 455 -29.01 -23.73 -10.68
CA GLY A 455 -29.76 -24.86 -10.13
C GLY A 455 -31.25 -24.92 -10.53
N LYS A 456 -31.79 -23.88 -11.19
CA LYS A 456 -33.14 -23.87 -11.80
C LYS A 456 -33.14 -24.23 -13.28
N PHE A 457 -31.98 -24.45 -13.89
CA PHE A 457 -31.84 -24.89 -15.28
C PHE A 457 -31.16 -26.27 -15.31
N GLU A 458 -31.90 -27.32 -15.66
CA GLU A 458 -31.36 -28.69 -15.72
C GLU A 458 -30.21 -28.84 -16.75
N ARG A 459 -30.16 -27.96 -17.76
CA ARG A 459 -29.16 -27.97 -18.83
C ARG A 459 -28.59 -26.58 -19.10
N CYS A 460 -27.28 -26.53 -19.40
CA CYS A 460 -26.57 -25.29 -19.67
C CYS A 460 -27.05 -24.66 -20.99
N PRO A 461 -27.50 -23.38 -21.00
CA PRO A 461 -28.01 -22.74 -22.21
C PRO A 461 -26.95 -22.48 -23.30
N PHE A 462 -25.66 -22.65 -22.99
CA PHE A 462 -24.56 -22.44 -23.95
C PHE A 462 -24.00 -23.74 -24.55
N CYS A 463 -23.93 -24.84 -23.77
CA CYS A 463 -23.35 -26.12 -24.21
C CYS A 463 -24.28 -27.33 -24.10
N LEU A 464 -25.55 -27.13 -23.69
CA LEU A 464 -26.64 -28.12 -23.58
C LEU A 464 -26.40 -29.34 -22.67
N ASN A 465 -25.20 -29.49 -22.10
CA ASN A 465 -24.90 -30.48 -21.07
C ASN A 465 -25.69 -30.24 -19.78
N GLU A 466 -26.00 -31.33 -19.08
CA GLU A 466 -26.69 -31.31 -17.79
C GLU A 466 -25.82 -30.72 -16.68
N ILE A 467 -26.44 -29.85 -15.87
CA ILE A 467 -25.78 -29.08 -14.81
C ILE A 467 -25.78 -29.90 -13.52
N ASP A 468 -24.74 -30.71 -13.38
CA ASP A 468 -24.48 -31.55 -12.20
C ASP A 468 -23.83 -30.74 -11.06
N SER A 469 -23.88 -31.23 -9.80
CA SER A 469 -23.39 -30.50 -8.62
C SER A 469 -21.95 -30.04 -8.77
N ASP A 470 -21.09 -30.94 -9.22
CA ASP A 470 -19.65 -30.74 -9.33
C ASP A 470 -19.32 -29.73 -10.43
N LYS A 471 -20.16 -29.65 -11.48
CA LYS A 471 -20.02 -28.66 -12.55
C LYS A 471 -20.43 -27.26 -12.08
N MET A 472 -21.46 -27.14 -11.23
CA MET A 472 -21.81 -25.85 -10.61
C MET A 472 -20.66 -25.32 -9.74
N GLU A 473 -20.02 -26.19 -8.95
CA GLU A 473 -18.87 -25.78 -8.14
C GLU A 473 -17.65 -25.44 -9.02
N HIS A 474 -17.37 -26.20 -10.08
CA HIS A 474 -16.27 -25.90 -10.99
C HIS A 474 -16.47 -24.57 -11.75
N ILE A 475 -17.72 -24.19 -12.09
CA ILE A 475 -18.03 -22.88 -12.68
C ILE A 475 -17.79 -21.76 -11.65
N ILE A 476 -18.33 -21.90 -10.44
CA ILE A 476 -18.21 -20.86 -9.39
C ILE A 476 -16.77 -20.67 -8.92
N LYS A 477 -16.00 -21.76 -8.84
CA LYS A 477 -14.56 -21.76 -8.53
C LYS A 477 -13.69 -21.13 -9.64
N HIS A 478 -14.29 -20.78 -10.78
CA HIS A 478 -13.63 -20.04 -11.86
C HIS A 478 -13.87 -18.51 -11.78
N TYR A 479 -14.70 -18.06 -10.82
CA TYR A 479 -15.02 -16.66 -10.51
C TYR A 479 -14.66 -16.27 -9.06
N LYS A 480 -13.92 -17.13 -8.36
CA LYS A 480 -13.21 -16.85 -7.10
C LYS A 480 -11.70 -16.86 -7.35
#